data_AF-A0A4R3MSY3-F1
#
_entry.id   AF-A0A4R3MSY3-F1
#
_cell.length_a   1.000
_cell.length_b   1.000
_cell.length_c   1.000
_cell.angle_alpha   90.00
_cell.angle_beta   90.00
_cell.angle_gamma   90.00
#
_symmetry.space_group_name_H-M   'P 1'
#
loop_
_entity.id
_entity.type
_entity.pdbx_description
1 polymer ?
#
loop_
_entity_poly.entity_id
_entity_poly.type
_entity_poly.pdbx_seq_one_letter_code
_entity_poly.pdbx_strand_id
1 'polypeptide(L)'
;MSFKTAEPALKDVLDAIAKGETQLPDFQRGWVWDDMHIKSLIASLSLSYPIGAVMFLEAGGVPFKPRLFAGVTLQPAPIPKTFVLDGQQRLTSMYLALRSGSSQWR
;
A
#
# COMPACT_ATOMS: atom_id res chain seq x y z
N MET A 1 6.46 22.59 3.84
CA MET A 1 6.29 21.35 3.04
C MET A 1 5.25 21.62 1.97
N SER A 2 5.55 21.33 0.70
CA SER A 2 4.63 21.55 -0.41
C SER A 2 4.08 20.22 -0.90
N PHE A 3 2.79 20.14 -1.20
CA PHE A 3 2.17 18.95 -1.80
C PHE A 3 2.53 18.88 -3.28
N LYS A 4 2.90 17.69 -3.76
CA LYS A 4 3.15 17.41 -5.18
C LYS A 4 2.22 16.30 -5.64
N THR A 5 1.54 16.50 -6.76
CA THR A 5 0.80 15.44 -7.45
C THR A 5 1.78 14.69 -8.34
N ALA A 6 1.83 13.37 -8.21
CA ALA A 6 2.64 12.48 -9.03
C ALA A 6 1.79 11.29 -9.47
N GLU A 7 2.06 10.78 -10.67
CA GLU A 7 1.35 9.63 -11.27
C GLU A 7 2.34 8.46 -11.47
N PRO A 8 2.88 7.87 -10.38
CA PRO A 8 3.73 6.69 -10.51
C PRO A 8 2.94 5.52 -11.09
N ALA A 9 3.61 4.62 -11.82
CA ALA A 9 2.96 3.40 -12.25
C ALA A 9 2.54 2.57 -11.02
N LEU A 10 1.32 2.03 -11.03
CA LEU A 10 0.81 1.21 -9.92
C LEU A 10 1.78 0.07 -9.56
N LYS A 11 2.39 -0.56 -10.57
CA LYS A 11 3.39 -1.61 -10.38
C LYS A 11 4.54 -1.18 -9.48
N ASP A 12 5.06 0.04 -9.65
CA ASP A 12 6.20 0.53 -8.89
C ASP A 12 5.81 0.76 -7.41
N VAL A 13 4.60 1.26 -7.18
CA VAL A 13 4.05 1.39 -5.81
C VAL A 13 3.92 0.02 -5.15
N LEU A 14 3.36 -0.97 -5.85
CA LEU A 14 3.19 -2.32 -5.31
C LEU A 14 4.54 -3.03 -5.07
N ASP A 15 5.53 -2.81 -5.94
CA ASP A 15 6.88 -3.34 -5.76
C ASP A 15 7.60 -2.67 -4.57
N ALA A 16 7.40 -1.37 -4.34
CA ALA A 16 7.94 -0.69 -3.16
C ALA A 16 7.31 -1.20 -1.85
N ILE A 17 6.00 -1.52 -1.87
CA ILE A 17 5.32 -2.21 -0.76
C ILE A 17 5.92 -3.60 -0.54
N ALA A 18 6.11 -4.38 -1.61
CA ALA A 18 6.69 -5.73 -1.54
C ALA A 18 8.10 -5.75 -0.93
N LYS A 19 8.90 -4.72 -1.26
CA LYS A 19 10.26 -4.53 -0.72
C LYS A 19 10.29 -3.93 0.68
N GLY A 20 9.15 -3.53 1.24
CA GLY A 20 9.07 -2.82 2.52
C GLY A 20 9.61 -1.38 2.48
N GLU A 21 9.85 -0.81 1.31
CA GLU A 21 10.28 0.58 1.17
C GLU A 21 9.12 1.56 1.41
N THR A 22 7.90 1.15 1.06
CA THR A 22 6.66 1.85 1.39
C THR A 22 5.96 1.12 2.53
N GLN A 23 5.69 1.82 3.63
CA GLN A 23 5.10 1.23 4.84
C GLN A 23 3.93 2.06 5.35
N LEU A 24 3.25 1.51 6.37
CA LEU A 24 2.15 2.17 7.09
C LEU A 24 2.69 2.73 8.41
N PRO A 25 2.19 3.87 8.88
CA PRO A 25 2.37 4.25 10.27
C PRO A 25 1.46 3.41 11.18
N ASP A 26 1.94 3.06 12.36
CA ASP A 26 1.27 2.13 13.28
C ASP A 26 -0.03 2.65 13.90
N PHE A 27 -0.28 3.96 13.86
CA PHE A 27 -1.53 4.57 14.32
C PHE A 27 -2.73 4.28 13.39
N GLN A 28 -2.49 3.78 12.17
CA GLN A 28 -3.57 3.37 11.28
C GLN A 28 -4.15 2.02 11.69
N ARG A 29 -5.48 1.92 11.61
CA ARG A 29 -6.23 0.68 11.89
C ARG A 29 -5.77 -0.47 11.01
N GLY A 30 -6.05 -1.70 11.45
CA GLY A 30 -5.81 -2.91 10.66
C GLY A 30 -6.50 -2.87 9.29
N TRP A 31 -6.06 -3.75 8.39
CA TRP A 31 -6.79 -4.00 7.14
C TRP A 31 -8.10 -4.73 7.47
N VAL A 32 -9.22 -4.25 6.92
CA VAL A 32 -10.58 -4.72 7.26
C VAL A 32 -11.50 -4.92 6.05
N TRP A 33 -10.99 -4.75 4.83
CA TRP A 33 -11.80 -4.96 3.62
C TRP A 33 -12.04 -6.45 3.38
N ASP A 34 -13.29 -6.80 3.10
CA ASP A 34 -13.72 -8.14 2.72
C ASP A 34 -13.57 -8.39 1.21
N ASP A 35 -13.84 -9.62 0.79
CA ASP A 35 -13.77 -10.05 -0.61
C ASP A 35 -14.65 -9.22 -1.55
N MET A 36 -15.78 -8.68 -1.07
CA MET A 36 -16.68 -7.87 -1.89
C MET A 36 -16.06 -6.50 -2.20
N HIS A 37 -15.46 -5.87 -1.20
CA HIS A 37 -14.72 -4.61 -1.41
C HIS A 37 -13.52 -4.81 -2.35
N ILE A 38 -12.79 -5.92 -2.19
CA ILE A 38 -11.66 -6.25 -3.07
C ILE A 38 -12.14 -6.46 -4.51
N LYS A 39 -13.17 -7.30 -4.72
CA LYS A 39 -13.73 -7.55 -6.06
C LYS A 39 -14.20 -6.27 -6.73
N SER A 40 -14.91 -5.41 -5.99
CA SER A 40 -15.36 -4.12 -6.52
C SER A 40 -14.18 -3.23 -6.93
N LEU A 41 -13.12 -3.18 -6.13
CA LEU A 41 -11.93 -2.40 -6.45
C LEU A 41 -11.24 -2.90 -7.73
N ILE A 42 -11.06 -4.22 -7.85
CA ILE A 42 -10.44 -4.81 -9.03
C ILE A 42 -11.32 -4.59 -10.28
N ALA A 43 -12.64 -4.71 -10.16
CA ALA A 43 -13.55 -4.41 -11.27
C ALA A 43 -13.43 -2.94 -11.72
N SER A 44 -13.38 -1.98 -10.80
CA SER A 44 -13.17 -0.57 -11.13
C SER A 44 -11.84 -0.34 -11.84
N LEU A 45 -10.75 -0.98 -11.39
CA LEU A 45 -9.44 -0.91 -12.04
C LEU A 45 -9.46 -1.48 -13.47
N SER A 46 -10.09 -2.65 -13.67
CA SER A 46 -10.21 -3.27 -14.99
C SER A 46 -11.03 -2.45 -15.99
N LEU A 47 -11.97 -1.65 -15.48
CA LEU A 47 -12.79 -0.73 -16.28
C LEU A 47 -12.18 0.68 -16.39
N SER A 48 -10.96 0.90 -15.88
CA SER A 48 -10.28 2.19 -15.87
C SER A 48 -11.09 3.30 -15.17
N TYR A 49 -11.92 2.94 -14.18
CA TYR A 49 -12.65 3.90 -13.37
C TYR A 49 -11.74 4.51 -12.29
N PRO A 50 -11.89 5.81 -11.97
CA PRO A 50 -11.10 6.44 -10.93
C PRO A 50 -11.44 5.85 -9.56
N ILE A 51 -10.41 5.42 -8.84
CA ILE A 51 -10.53 4.81 -7.49
C ILE A 51 -10.11 5.77 -6.37
N GLY A 52 -10.12 7.07 -6.65
CA GLY A 52 -9.67 8.15 -5.76
C GLY A 52 -8.15 8.35 -5.76
N ALA A 53 -7.66 9.19 -4.84
CA ALA A 53 -6.23 9.46 -4.64
C ALA A 53 -5.67 8.70 -3.44
N VAL A 54 -4.35 8.54 -3.37
CA VAL A 54 -3.62 8.02 -2.21
C VAL A 54 -2.62 9.07 -1.75
N MET A 55 -2.33 9.11 -0.45
CA MET A 55 -1.42 10.12 0.11
C MET A 55 -0.16 9.46 0.65
N PHE A 56 0.99 10.02 0.25
CA PHE A 56 2.30 9.56 0.66
C PHE A 56 3.05 10.65 1.43
N LEU A 57 3.95 10.23 2.31
CA LEU A 57 4.87 11.08 3.04
C LEU A 57 6.28 10.50 2.98
N GLU A 58 7.26 11.29 2.54
CA GLU A 58 8.67 10.91 2.61
C GLU A 58 9.09 10.71 4.08
N ALA A 59 9.73 9.58 4.37
CA ALA A 59 10.20 9.26 5.71
C ALA A 59 11.39 10.14 6.11
N GLY A 60 11.65 10.24 7.42
CA GLY A 60 12.76 11.01 7.99
C GLY A 60 12.38 12.39 8.57
N GLY A 61 11.20 12.91 8.23
CA GLY A 61 10.69 14.17 8.80
C GLY A 61 9.80 14.01 10.04
N VAL A 62 9.33 12.79 10.33
CA VAL A 62 8.37 12.50 11.42
C VAL A 62 8.68 11.15 12.08
N PRO A 63 8.49 11.02 13.41
CA PRO A 63 8.84 9.81 14.16
C PRO A 63 7.69 8.79 14.20
N PHE A 64 7.13 8.42 13.05
CA PHE A 64 6.12 7.37 13.01
C PHE A 64 6.74 5.99 13.18
N LYS A 65 6.14 5.15 14.03
CA LYS A 65 6.54 3.76 14.14
C LYS A 65 6.06 3.01 12.89
N PRO A 66 6.97 2.35 12.15
CA PRO A 66 6.64 1.73 10.89
C PRO A 66 5.99 0.35 11.07
N ARG A 67 5.07 0.04 10.16
CA ARG A 67 4.36 -1.23 10.07
C ARG A 67 4.26 -1.67 8.61
N LEU A 68 4.61 -2.92 8.34
CA LEU A 68 4.43 -3.52 7.02
C LEU A 68 2.94 -3.64 6.65
N PHE A 69 2.67 -3.65 5.34
CA PHE A 69 1.34 -3.96 4.82
C PHE A 69 0.94 -5.40 5.14
N ALA A 70 -0.36 -5.67 5.23
CA ALA A 70 -0.84 -7.04 5.39
C ALA A 70 -0.40 -7.89 4.19
N GLY A 71 0.06 -9.12 4.46
CA GLY A 71 0.65 -10.01 3.46
C GLY A 71 2.15 -9.80 3.19
N VAL A 72 2.76 -8.71 3.68
CA VAL A 72 4.22 -8.49 3.56
C VAL A 72 4.91 -9.04 4.81
N THR A 73 5.79 -10.03 4.62
CA THR A 73 6.61 -10.60 5.70
C THR A 73 8.09 -10.43 5.36
N LEU A 74 8.77 -9.51 6.04
CA LEU A 74 10.20 -9.23 5.89
C LEU A 74 10.84 -9.16 7.28
N GLN A 75 11.92 -9.92 7.48
CA GLN A 75 12.64 -9.97 8.76
C GLN A 75 14.16 -9.88 8.52
N PRO A 76 14.84 -8.84 9.03
CA PRO A 76 14.25 -7.64 9.65
C PRO A 76 13.46 -6.81 8.63
N ALA A 77 12.45 -6.08 9.10
CA ALA A 77 11.77 -5.11 8.26
C ALA A 77 12.74 -3.97 7.89
N PRO A 78 12.83 -3.56 6.62
CA PRO A 78 13.70 -2.47 6.22
C PRO A 78 13.20 -1.12 6.76
N ILE A 79 14.08 -0.11 6.75
CA ILE A 79 13.70 1.27 7.08
C ILE A 79 12.84 1.82 5.94
N PRO A 80 11.65 2.39 6.21
CA PRO A 80 10.80 2.93 5.16
C PRO A 80 11.43 4.16 4.50
N LYS A 81 11.25 4.27 3.19
CA LYS A 81 11.49 5.50 2.43
C LYS A 81 10.24 6.39 2.40
N THR A 82 9.07 5.76 2.44
CA THR A 82 7.79 6.45 2.30
C THR A 82 6.74 5.83 3.23
N PHE A 83 5.91 6.67 3.83
CA PHE A 83 4.69 6.28 4.54
C PHE A 83 3.45 6.53 3.68
N VAL A 84 2.49 5.62 3.74
CA VAL A 84 1.13 5.87 3.23
C VAL A 84 0.29 6.48 4.34
N LEU A 85 -0.21 7.70 4.14
CA LEU A 85 -1.05 8.41 5.11
C LEU A 85 -2.54 8.17 4.88
N ASP A 86 -2.94 7.94 3.62
CA ASP A 86 -4.30 7.55 3.23
C ASP A 86 -4.25 6.54 2.07
N GLY A 87 -5.28 5.69 2.00
CA GLY A 87 -5.42 4.68 0.95
C GLY A 87 -4.89 3.30 1.33
N GLN A 88 -4.60 3.05 2.62
CA GLN A 88 -4.14 1.75 3.13
C GLN A 88 -5.00 0.59 2.62
N GLN A 89 -6.33 0.66 2.76
CA GLN A 89 -7.21 -0.46 2.42
C GLN A 89 -7.17 -0.78 0.92
N ARG A 90 -7.14 0.26 0.07
CA ARG A 90 -7.02 0.13 -1.38
C ARG A 90 -5.68 -0.46 -1.78
N LEU A 91 -4.57 0.10 -1.28
CA LEU A 91 -3.21 -0.38 -1.59
C LEU A 91 -2.96 -1.79 -1.07
N THR A 92 -3.46 -2.13 0.12
CA THR A 92 -3.37 -3.50 0.66
C THR A 92 -4.13 -4.48 -0.23
N SER A 93 -5.36 -4.13 -0.61
CA SER A 93 -6.19 -5.00 -1.47
C SER A 93 -5.57 -5.20 -2.85
N MET A 94 -5.06 -4.13 -3.48
CA MET A 94 -4.34 -4.24 -4.75
C MET A 94 -3.05 -5.04 -4.62
N TYR A 95 -2.29 -4.85 -3.54
CA TYR A 95 -1.09 -5.63 -3.27
C TYR A 95 -1.40 -7.13 -3.17
N LEU A 96 -2.41 -7.50 -2.37
CA LEU A 96 -2.80 -8.89 -2.19
C LEU A 96 -3.32 -9.52 -3.50
N ALA A 97 -4.16 -8.81 -4.23
CA ALA A 97 -4.78 -9.33 -5.45
C ALA A 97 -3.80 -9.40 -6.63
N LEU A 98 -2.93 -8.40 -6.81
CA LEU A 98 -2.14 -8.22 -8.04
C LEU A 98 -0.66 -8.60 -7.86
N ARG A 99 -0.16 -8.70 -6.62
CA ARG A 99 1.28 -8.89 -6.36
C ARG A 99 1.59 -10.05 -5.42
N SER A 100 0.86 -10.22 -4.31
CA SER A 100 1.19 -11.20 -3.26
C SER A 100 0.96 -12.65 -3.68
N GLY A 101 0.13 -12.88 -4.72
CA GLY A 101 -0.19 -14.19 -5.28
C GLY A 101 0.99 -15.02 -5.80
N SER A 102 2.22 -14.53 -5.66
CA SER A 102 3.44 -15.25 -6.00
C SER A 102 4.14 -15.93 -4.80
N SER A 103 3.69 -15.78 -3.55
CA SER A 103 4.43 -16.32 -2.39
C SER A 103 3.62 -16.96 -1.25
N GLN A 104 2.29 -16.78 -1.17
CA GLN A 104 1.52 -17.21 0.04
C GLN A 104 0.32 -18.16 -0.22
N TRP A 105 0.17 -18.73 -1.41
CA TRP A 105 -0.84 -19.79 -1.67
C TRP A 105 -0.33 -21.21 -1.36
N ARG A 106 0.50 -21.36 -0.32
CA ARG A 106 0.94 -22.67 0.20
C ARG A 106 0.71 -22.76 1.69
#